data_AF-A0A060TJC4-F1
#
_entry.id   AF-A0A060TJC4-F1
#
_cell.length_a   1.000
_cell.length_b   1.000
_cell.length_c   1.000
_cell.angle_alpha   90.00
_cell.angle_beta   90.00
_cell.angle_gamma   90.00
#
_symmetry.space_group_name_H-M   'P 1'
#
loop_
_entity.id
_entity.type
_entity.pdbx_description
1 polymer ?
#
loop_
_entity_poly.entity_id
_entity_poly.type
_entity_poly.pdbx_seq_one_letter_code
_entity_poly.pdbx_strand_id
1 'polypeptide(L)'
;MLKEGGAGYKVEDDILVKRWEKVVWNVAWNSITALTLLDTKSWLDSSDQAMVVSRRVMDEVIEVANAAGIKVKRSLTDELIDKTLGMPGVISSMYTDLRNERPMEVESILGGPVHLGKRLNVSTPTLDILYALIKAQDSRIRKLKI
;
A
#
# COMPACT_ATOMS: atom_id res chain seq x y z
N MET A 1 4.86 31.24 -1.11
CA MET A 1 4.19 30.29 -2.04
C MET A 1 3.12 29.42 -1.38
N LEU A 2 3.41 28.33 -0.64
CA LEU A 2 2.34 27.44 -0.12
C LEU A 2 1.37 28.13 0.87
N LYS A 3 1.90 28.97 1.76
CA LYS A 3 1.12 29.76 2.72
C LYS A 3 0.28 30.86 2.05
N GLU A 4 0.76 31.41 0.95
CA GLU A 4 0.08 32.46 0.18
C GLU A 4 -1.01 31.89 -0.74
N GLY A 5 -0.89 30.62 -1.15
CA GLY A 5 -1.88 29.93 -1.96
C GLY A 5 -3.04 29.29 -1.18
N GLY A 6 -3.09 29.45 0.16
CA GLY A 6 -4.14 28.90 1.02
C GLY A 6 -4.12 27.37 1.18
N ALA A 7 -3.10 26.68 0.67
CA ALA A 7 -2.94 25.25 0.86
C ALA A 7 -2.41 24.97 2.28
N GLY A 8 -3.14 24.16 3.04
CA GLY A 8 -2.68 23.67 4.34
C GLY A 8 -1.37 22.91 4.18
N TYR A 9 -0.37 23.24 5.00
CA TYR A 9 0.92 22.56 5.02
C TYR A 9 1.30 22.24 6.46
N LYS A 10 2.12 21.20 6.62
CA LYS A 10 2.73 20.84 7.89
C LYS A 10 4.20 20.55 7.65
N VAL A 11 5.06 21.13 8.48
CA VAL A 11 6.47 20.81 8.50
C VAL A 11 6.63 19.55 9.34
N GLU A 12 7.32 18.56 8.79
CA GLU A 12 7.58 17.28 9.45
C GLU A 12 9.07 17.18 9.72
N ASP A 13 9.43 16.75 10.94
CA ASP A 13 10.83 16.63 11.37
C ASP A 13 11.57 15.53 10.58
N ASP A 14 10.84 14.48 10.17
CA ASP A 14 11.34 13.41 9.31
C ASP A 14 10.32 13.06 8.22
N ILE A 15 10.52 13.66 7.04
CA ILE A 15 9.66 13.43 5.88
C ILE A 15 9.76 12.00 5.33
N LEU A 16 10.88 11.30 5.56
CA LEU A 16 11.06 9.93 5.07
C LEU A 16 10.19 8.96 5.87
N VAL A 17 10.10 9.14 7.19
CA VAL A 17 9.17 8.37 8.03
C VAL A 17 7.73 8.57 7.55
N LYS A 18 7.29 9.82 7.35
CA LYS A 18 5.94 10.12 6.86
C LYS A 18 5.65 9.55 5.48
N ARG A 19 6.65 9.56 4.59
CA ARG A 19 6.53 8.92 3.29
C ARG A 19 6.33 7.41 3.43
N TRP A 20 7.10 6.75 4.29
CA TRP A 20 6.96 5.31 4.50
C TRP A 20 5.66 4.92 5.22
N GLU A 21 5.18 5.72 6.16
CA GLU A 21 3.85 5.52 6.76
C GLU A 21 2.76 5.45 5.67
N LYS A 22 2.83 6.36 4.69
CA LYS A 22 1.91 6.35 3.54
C LYS A 22 2.13 5.16 2.61
N VAL A 23 3.39 4.74 2.40
CA VAL A 23 3.71 3.55 1.58
C VAL A 23 3.11 2.29 2.21
N VAL A 24 3.20 2.12 3.53
CA VAL A 24 2.59 0.99 4.26
C VAL A 24 1.09 0.91 3.98
N TRP A 25 0.38 2.03 4.12
CA TRP A 25 -1.05 2.11 3.81
C TRP A 25 -1.36 1.79 2.35
N ASN A 26 -0.66 2.43 1.42
CA ASN A 26 -0.92 2.29 -0.02
C ASN A 26 -0.60 0.88 -0.52
N VAL A 27 0.50 0.27 -0.07
CA VAL A 27 0.87 -1.09 -0.48
C VAL A 27 -0.21 -2.08 -0.05
N ALA A 28 -0.68 -2.00 1.19
CA ALA A 28 -1.73 -2.89 1.68
C ALA A 28 -3.04 -2.67 0.91
N TRP A 29 -3.61 -1.47 0.96
CA TRP A 29 -4.97 -1.27 0.48
C TRP A 29 -5.07 -1.12 -1.04
N ASN A 30 -4.09 -0.53 -1.72
CA ASN A 30 -4.18 -0.41 -3.17
C ASN A 30 -4.05 -1.77 -3.85
N SER A 31 -3.19 -2.65 -3.35
CA SER A 31 -3.03 -3.99 -3.93
C SER A 31 -4.26 -4.87 -3.63
N ILE A 32 -4.70 -4.93 -2.38
CA ILE A 32 -5.81 -5.79 -1.95
C ILE A 32 -7.12 -5.38 -2.63
N THR A 33 -7.49 -4.10 -2.56
CA THR A 33 -8.77 -3.64 -3.12
C THR A 33 -8.78 -3.79 -4.64
N ALA A 34 -7.66 -3.50 -5.33
CA ALA A 34 -7.57 -3.73 -6.77
C ALA A 34 -7.69 -5.21 -7.14
N LEU A 35 -6.99 -6.11 -6.44
CA LEU A 35 -7.05 -7.55 -6.74
C LEU A 35 -8.43 -8.17 -6.49
N THR A 36 -9.10 -7.74 -5.43
CA THR A 36 -10.36 -8.34 -4.97
C THR A 36 -11.60 -7.67 -5.56
N LEU A 37 -11.45 -6.45 -6.09
CA LEU A 37 -12.57 -5.58 -6.46
C LEU A 37 -13.55 -5.33 -5.30
N LEU A 38 -13.04 -5.33 -4.07
CA LEU A 38 -13.77 -4.97 -2.86
C LEU A 38 -13.20 -3.68 -2.27
N ASP A 39 -14.05 -2.91 -1.57
CA ASP A 39 -13.56 -1.87 -0.66
C ASP A 39 -12.92 -2.50 0.60
N THR A 40 -12.22 -1.69 1.39
CA THR A 40 -11.50 -2.17 2.59
C THR A 40 -12.39 -2.88 3.60
N LYS A 41 -13.65 -2.48 3.78
CA LYS A 41 -14.56 -3.09 4.75
C LYS A 41 -15.09 -4.42 4.22
N SER A 42 -15.57 -4.41 2.98
CA SER A 42 -16.00 -5.63 2.28
C SER A 42 -14.89 -6.68 2.21
N TRP A 43 -13.63 -6.28 2.02
CA TRP A 43 -12.47 -7.17 2.13
C TRP A 43 -12.31 -7.73 3.54
N LEU A 44 -12.27 -6.87 4.56
CA LEU A 44 -12.07 -7.30 5.94
C LEU A 44 -13.17 -8.25 6.44
N ASP A 45 -14.40 -8.09 5.94
CA ASP A 45 -15.55 -8.95 6.25
C ASP A 45 -15.61 -10.24 5.40
N SER A 46 -14.77 -10.35 4.35
CA SER A 46 -14.85 -11.46 3.39
C SER A 46 -14.31 -12.80 3.90
N SER A 47 -13.39 -12.77 4.87
CA SER A 47 -12.77 -13.96 5.45
C SER A 47 -12.08 -13.64 6.77
N ASP A 48 -12.04 -14.63 7.66
CA ASP A 48 -11.22 -14.65 8.88
C ASP A 48 -9.72 -14.39 8.63
N GLN A 49 -9.21 -14.69 7.43
CA GLN A 49 -7.82 -14.45 7.04
C GLN A 49 -7.57 -13.04 6.50
N ALA A 50 -8.60 -12.25 6.16
CA ALA A 50 -8.44 -10.95 5.53
C ALA A 50 -7.62 -9.98 6.39
N MET A 51 -7.96 -9.91 7.69
CA MET A 51 -7.23 -9.10 8.67
C MET A 51 -5.77 -9.56 8.82
N VAL A 52 -5.52 -10.88 8.83
CA VAL A 52 -4.18 -11.45 8.97
C VAL A 52 -3.30 -11.07 7.80
N VAL A 53 -3.81 -11.20 6.57
CA VAL A 53 -3.07 -10.83 5.35
C VAL A 53 -2.79 -9.33 5.30
N SER A 54 -3.79 -8.49 5.62
CA SER A 54 -3.62 -7.03 5.67
C SER A 54 -2.54 -6.60 6.65
N ARG A 55 -2.50 -7.20 7.85
CA ARG A 55 -1.46 -6.92 8.84
C ARG A 55 -0.08 -7.39 8.38
N ARG A 56 0.03 -8.62 7.89
CA ARG A 56 1.31 -9.19 7.42
C ARG A 56 1.99 -8.33 6.37
N VAL A 57 1.25 -7.88 5.35
CA VAL A 57 1.86 -7.02 4.32
C VAL A 57 2.27 -5.66 4.89
N MET A 58 1.51 -5.08 5.83
CA MET A 58 1.91 -3.83 6.48
C MET A 58 3.19 -4.01 7.29
N ASP A 59 3.27 -5.07 8.08
CA ASP A 59 4.43 -5.39 8.91
C ASP A 59 5.69 -5.64 8.06
N GLU A 60 5.56 -6.41 6.97
CA GLU A 60 6.66 -6.66 6.03
C GLU A 60 7.22 -5.34 5.44
N VAL A 61 6.34 -4.40 5.07
CA VAL A 61 6.76 -3.09 4.53
C VAL A 61 7.45 -2.23 5.62
N ILE A 62 6.96 -2.29 6.86
CA ILE A 62 7.59 -1.63 8.02
C ILE A 62 8.98 -2.22 8.28
N GLU A 63 9.15 -3.54 8.18
CA GLU A 63 10.43 -4.21 8.35
C GLU A 63 11.44 -3.79 7.28
N VAL A 64 11.00 -3.67 6.02
CA VAL A 64 11.84 -3.13 4.94
C VAL A 64 12.27 -1.68 5.24
N ALA A 65 11.36 -0.83 5.70
CA ALA A 65 11.68 0.56 6.04
C ALA A 65 12.72 0.65 7.17
N ASN A 66 12.52 -0.14 8.23
CA ASN A 66 13.43 -0.16 9.37
C ASN A 66 14.80 -0.74 9.01
N ALA A 67 14.87 -1.77 8.17
CA ALA A 67 16.14 -2.29 7.65
C ALA A 67 16.90 -1.25 6.81
N ALA A 68 16.19 -0.30 6.20
CA ALA A 68 16.78 0.83 5.47
C ALA A 68 17.18 2.00 6.38
N GLY A 69 17.07 1.85 7.71
CA GLY A 69 17.41 2.89 8.69
C GLY A 69 16.31 3.92 8.95
N ILE A 70 15.12 3.73 8.39
CA ILE A 70 13.98 4.65 8.54
C ILE A 70 13.11 4.16 9.69
N LYS A 71 13.04 4.93 10.76
CA LYS A 71 12.44 4.53 12.04
C LYS A 71 10.91 4.57 12.02
N VAL A 72 10.30 3.68 11.26
CA VAL A 72 8.84 3.51 11.23
C VAL A 72 8.41 2.67 12.43
N LYS A 73 7.47 3.19 13.23
CA LYS A 73 6.98 2.49 14.42
C LYS A 73 6.26 1.20 14.04
N ARG A 74 6.50 0.13 14.80
CA ARG A 74 5.74 -1.14 14.62
C ARG A 74 4.26 -0.99 14.99
N SER A 75 3.92 -0.06 15.88
CA SER A 75 2.53 0.26 16.23
C SER A 75 1.73 0.83 15.04
N LEU A 76 2.41 1.27 13.98
CA LEU A 76 1.73 1.82 12.80
C LEU A 76 0.72 0.84 12.20
N THR A 77 0.99 -0.46 12.20
CA THR A 77 0.04 -1.45 11.68
C THR A 77 -1.28 -1.39 12.45
N ASP A 78 -1.23 -1.35 13.79
CA ASP A 78 -2.44 -1.22 14.61
C ASP A 78 -3.15 0.11 14.36
N GLU A 79 -2.39 1.21 14.33
CA GLU A 79 -2.92 2.55 14.09
C GLU A 79 -3.64 2.65 12.72
N LEU A 80 -3.09 2.02 11.68
CA LEU A 80 -3.69 2.01 10.35
C LEU A 80 -4.91 1.08 10.28
N ILE A 81 -4.87 -0.08 10.94
CA ILE A 81 -6.04 -0.97 11.01
C ILE A 81 -7.19 -0.29 11.75
N ASP A 82 -6.95 0.28 12.92
CA ASP A 82 -7.98 0.97 13.71
C ASP A 82 -8.57 2.14 12.94
N LYS A 83 -7.70 2.91 12.24
CA LYS A 83 -8.15 3.96 11.34
C LYS A 83 -9.05 3.42 10.23
N THR A 84 -8.69 2.31 9.57
CA THR A 84 -9.52 1.70 8.53
C THR A 84 -10.87 1.25 9.08
N LEU A 85 -10.91 0.65 10.27
CA LEU A 85 -12.15 0.20 10.91
C LEU A 85 -13.06 1.37 11.31
N GLY A 86 -12.48 2.52 11.64
CA GLY A 86 -13.21 3.75 11.95
C GLY A 86 -13.72 4.52 10.72
N MET A 87 -13.37 4.11 9.50
CA MET A 87 -13.77 4.77 8.25
C MET A 87 -14.82 3.95 7.48
N PRO A 88 -15.64 4.58 6.63
CA PRO A 88 -16.37 3.86 5.60
C PRO A 88 -15.41 3.06 4.70
N GLY A 89 -15.93 2.02 4.05
CA GLY A 89 -15.16 1.22 3.10
C GLY A 89 -14.44 2.11 2.07
N VAL A 90 -13.12 1.95 1.97
CA VAL A 90 -12.27 2.78 1.11
C VAL A 90 -12.00 2.04 -0.19
N ILE A 91 -12.19 2.75 -1.31
CA ILE A 91 -11.78 2.30 -2.64
C ILE A 91 -10.47 3.00 -3.00
N SER A 92 -9.48 2.22 -3.45
CA SER A 92 -8.18 2.78 -3.83
C SER A 92 -8.16 3.37 -5.24
N SER A 93 -7.11 4.15 -5.53
CA SER A 93 -6.84 4.61 -6.89
C SER A 93 -6.59 3.44 -7.85
N MET A 94 -5.84 2.43 -7.43
CA MET A 94 -5.56 1.25 -8.27
C MET A 94 -6.81 0.41 -8.55
N TYR A 95 -7.75 0.30 -7.60
CA TYR A 95 -9.08 -0.27 -7.88
C TYR A 95 -9.76 0.51 -9.02
N THR A 96 -9.75 1.84 -8.91
CA THR A 96 -10.43 2.71 -9.88
C THR A 96 -9.79 2.61 -11.25
N ASP A 97 -8.46 2.53 -11.31
CA ASP A 97 -7.73 2.33 -12.56
C ASP A 97 -8.02 0.96 -13.15
N LEU A 98 -8.00 -0.11 -12.35
CA LEU A 98 -8.33 -1.45 -12.84
C LEU A 98 -9.75 -1.52 -13.39
N ARG A 99 -10.74 -0.95 -12.69
CA ARG A 99 -12.16 -0.92 -13.12
C ARG A 99 -12.36 -0.14 -14.41
N ASN A 100 -11.58 0.92 -14.61
CA ASN A 100 -11.63 1.75 -15.82
C ASN A 100 -10.63 1.29 -16.90
N GLU A 101 -10.04 0.09 -16.73
CA GLU A 101 -9.04 -0.47 -17.65
C GLU A 101 -7.89 0.51 -17.94
N ARG A 102 -7.43 1.22 -16.91
CA ARG A 102 -6.26 2.10 -16.97
C ARG A 102 -5.04 1.42 -16.35
N PRO A 103 -3.83 1.69 -16.89
CA PRO A 103 -2.61 1.22 -16.26
C PRO A 103 -2.51 1.72 -14.82
N MET A 104 -2.06 0.85 -13.92
CA MET A 104 -1.94 1.13 -12.49
C MET A 104 -0.51 1.57 -12.12
N GLU A 105 -0.39 2.25 -10.98
CA GLU A 105 0.89 2.74 -10.42
C GLU A 105 1.68 1.65 -9.65
N VAL A 106 1.75 0.43 -10.20
CA VAL A 106 2.31 -0.75 -9.50
C VAL A 106 3.75 -0.52 -9.03
N GLU A 107 4.63 -0.04 -9.92
CA GLU A 107 6.05 0.15 -9.58
C GLU A 107 6.27 1.31 -8.59
N SER A 108 5.47 2.35 -8.68
CA SER A 108 5.57 3.53 -7.81
C SER A 108 5.15 3.21 -6.37
N ILE A 109 4.19 2.30 -6.19
CA ILE A 109 3.65 1.96 -4.86
C ILE A 109 4.32 0.72 -4.28
N LEU A 110 4.32 -0.40 -5.01
CA LEU A 110 4.81 -1.69 -4.51
C LEU A 110 6.28 -1.95 -4.90
N GLY A 111 6.70 -1.45 -6.05
CA GLY A 111 8.05 -1.71 -6.57
C GLY A 111 9.15 -1.24 -5.62
N GLY A 112 9.02 -0.04 -5.04
CA GLY A 112 10.00 0.49 -4.08
C GLY A 112 10.28 -0.46 -2.90
N PRO A 113 9.27 -0.81 -2.10
CA PRO A 113 9.40 -1.76 -0.99
C PRO A 113 9.91 -3.14 -1.41
N VAL A 114 9.36 -3.74 -2.47
CA VAL A 114 9.78 -5.08 -2.96
C VAL A 114 11.26 -5.11 -3.31
N HIS A 115 11.71 -4.17 -4.14
CA HIS A 115 13.10 -4.14 -4.59
C HIS A 115 14.05 -3.81 -3.42
N LEU A 116 13.64 -2.97 -2.48
CA LEU A 116 14.45 -2.64 -1.32
C LEU A 116 14.57 -3.82 -0.35
N GLY A 117 13.46 -4.53 -0.07
CA GLY A 117 13.47 -5.73 0.75
C GLY A 117 14.45 -6.79 0.23
N LYS A 118 14.41 -7.04 -1.09
CA LYS A 118 15.36 -7.94 -1.76
C LYS A 118 16.81 -7.50 -1.61
N ARG A 119 17.12 -6.20 -1.79
CA ARG A 119 18.49 -5.68 -1.63
C ARG A 119 19.00 -5.78 -0.19
N LEU A 120 18.11 -5.67 0.79
CA LEU A 120 18.44 -5.71 2.21
C LEU A 120 18.30 -7.10 2.83
N ASN A 121 17.99 -8.13 2.05
CA ASN A 121 17.70 -9.49 2.51
C ASN A 121 16.60 -9.56 3.59
N VAL A 122 15.57 -8.71 3.47
CA VAL A 122 14.37 -8.76 4.31
C VAL A 122 13.35 -9.68 3.65
N SER A 123 12.78 -10.61 4.43
CA SER A 123 11.76 -11.54 3.95
C SER A 123 10.42 -10.81 3.81
N THR A 124 9.84 -10.80 2.61
CA THR A 124 8.57 -10.12 2.33
C THR A 124 7.59 -10.99 1.52
N PRO A 125 7.23 -12.19 2.01
CA PRO A 125 6.49 -13.18 1.23
C PRO A 125 5.08 -12.71 0.81
N THR A 126 4.36 -12.02 1.70
CA THR A 126 3.01 -11.52 1.40
C THR A 126 3.07 -10.41 0.36
N LEU A 127 4.01 -9.48 0.53
CA LEU A 127 4.27 -8.40 -0.42
C LEU A 127 4.71 -8.92 -1.79
N ASP A 128 5.59 -9.94 -1.84
CA ASP A 128 6.04 -10.53 -3.10
C ASP A 128 4.88 -11.15 -3.89
N ILE A 129 3.96 -11.84 -3.21
CA ILE A 129 2.75 -12.41 -3.82
C ILE A 129 1.85 -11.29 -4.35
N LEU A 130 1.55 -10.28 -3.53
CA LEU A 130 0.69 -9.16 -3.93
C LEU A 130 1.29 -8.39 -5.11
N TYR A 131 2.60 -8.15 -5.11
CA TYR A 131 3.32 -7.51 -6.22
C TYR A 131 3.24 -8.31 -7.51
N ALA A 132 3.46 -9.63 -7.45
CA ALA A 132 3.38 -10.49 -8.63
C ALA A 132 1.97 -10.48 -9.25
N LEU A 133 0.93 -10.63 -8.42
CA LEU A 133 -0.45 -10.67 -8.88
C LEU A 133 -0.91 -9.34 -9.47
N ILE A 134 -0.60 -8.22 -8.81
CA ILE A 134 -1.04 -6.90 -9.30
C ILE A 134 -0.29 -6.49 -10.56
N LYS A 135 0.98 -6.87 -10.70
CA LYS A 135 1.77 -6.67 -11.91
C LYS A 135 1.22 -7.49 -13.09
N ALA A 136 0.72 -8.69 -12.83
CA ALA A 136 0.04 -9.49 -13.85
C ALA A 136 -1.26 -8.81 -14.32
N GLN A 137 -2.06 -8.27 -13.39
CA GLN A 137 -3.27 -7.49 -13.73
C GLN A 137 -2.92 -6.25 -14.57
N ASP A 138 -1.92 -5.47 -14.16
CA ASP A 138 -1.47 -4.29 -14.90
C ASP A 138 -0.96 -4.66 -16.30
N SER A 139 -0.18 -5.74 -16.43
CA SER A 139 0.29 -6.23 -17.72
C SER A 139 -0.87 -6.61 -18.64
N ARG A 140 -1.91 -7.28 -18.12
CA ARG A 140 -3.12 -7.62 -18.86
C ARG A 140 -3.81 -6.35 -19.38
N ILE A 141 -4.04 -5.35 -18.51
CA ILE A 141 -4.66 -4.07 -18.90
C ILE A 141 -3.84 -3.33 -19.97
N ARG A 142 -2.51 -3.30 -19.83
CA ARG A 142 -1.64 -2.63 -20.80
C ARG A 142 -1.67 -3.29 -22.18
N LYS A 143 -1.78 -4.62 -22.24
CA LYS A 143 -1.86 -5.37 -23.51
C LYS A 143 -3.20 -5.19 -24.24
N LEU A 144 -4.30 -4.95 -23.53
CA LEU A 144 -5.60 -4.65 -24.16
C LEU A 144 -5.61 -3.33 -24.94
N LYS A 145 -4.60 -2.48 -24.75
CA LYS A 145 -4.46 -1.18 -25.43
C LYS A 145 -3.48 -1.18 -26.61
N ILE A 146 -2.92 -2.35 -26.94
CA ILE A 146 -2.06 -2.57 -28.12
C ILE A 146 -2.90 -3.34 -29.14
#